data_AF-A0AA37VTM0-F1
#
_entry.id   AF-A0AA37VTM0-F1
#
_cell.length_a   1.000
_cell.length_b   1.000
_cell.length_c   1.000
_cell.angle_alpha   90.00
_cell.angle_beta   90.00
_cell.angle_gamma   90.00
#
_symmetry.space_group_name_H-M   'P 1'
#
loop_
_entity.id
_entity.type
_entity.pdbx_description
1 polymer ?
#
loop_
_entity_poly.entity_id
_entity_poly.type
_entity_poly.pdbx_seq_one_letter_code
_entity_poly.pdbx_strand_id
1 'polypeptide(L)'
;MPTAFADDDVAPPNPAVQVDAVPMSDNAQPAAIVACGNFAQALDGAAQYYGEFSDSFEGSDYNDPAVQSSNEVGRTALRQAAGVAIDSANTPGLDVAVAAPMRAWSADATKLLLKMALRIPGDSLNATATEMNNDATNAQEACAAAGTHA
;
A
#
# COMPACT_ATOMS: atom_id res chain seq x y z
N MET A 1 39.39 44.88 -4.74
CA MET A 1 38.18 44.39 -5.42
C MET A 1 38.56 43.87 -6.79
N PRO A 2 38.27 42.60 -7.06
CA PRO A 2 37.85 42.15 -8.39
C PRO A 2 36.52 41.38 -8.33
N THR A 3 35.63 41.64 -9.29
CA THR A 3 34.37 40.91 -9.56
C THR A 3 34.64 39.70 -10.47
N ALA A 4 33.97 38.57 -10.22
CA ALA A 4 33.80 37.49 -11.20
C ALA A 4 32.45 36.77 -11.00
N PHE A 5 31.90 36.34 -12.13
CA PHE A 5 30.50 36.06 -12.46
C PHE A 5 29.94 34.76 -11.87
N ALA A 6 28.60 34.69 -11.78
CA ALA A 6 27.83 33.51 -11.42
C ALA A 6 27.97 32.41 -12.48
N ASP A 7 28.14 31.16 -12.03
CA ASP A 7 27.81 29.97 -12.80
C ASP A 7 26.52 29.39 -12.21
N ASP A 8 25.44 29.51 -12.98
CA ASP A 8 24.20 28.76 -12.77
C ASP A 8 24.48 27.31 -13.16
N ASP A 9 24.82 26.47 -12.18
CA ASP A 9 24.86 25.02 -12.35
C ASP A 9 23.43 24.49 -12.59
N VAL A 10 23.03 24.47 -13.86
CA VAL A 10 21.84 23.75 -14.33
C VAL A 10 22.11 22.26 -14.21
N ALA A 11 21.58 21.66 -13.13
CA ALA A 11 21.51 20.21 -12.99
C ALA A 11 20.76 19.58 -14.19
N PRO A 12 21.20 18.42 -14.72
CA PRO A 12 20.55 17.78 -15.86
C PRO A 12 19.11 17.38 -15.52
N PRO A 13 18.17 17.48 -16.47
CA PRO A 13 16.78 17.11 -16.22
C PRO A 13 16.68 15.61 -15.94
N ASN A 14 16.25 15.28 -14.72
CA ASN A 14 15.79 13.96 -14.36
C ASN A 14 14.58 13.62 -15.24
N PRO A 15 14.51 12.45 -15.92
CA PRO A 15 13.30 12.05 -16.61
C PRO A 15 12.25 11.68 -15.55
N ALA A 16 11.50 12.68 -15.10
CA ALA A 16 10.25 12.45 -14.41
C ALA A 16 9.36 11.65 -15.36
N VAL A 17 9.03 10.41 -14.95
CA VAL A 17 7.96 9.63 -15.58
C VAL A 17 6.71 10.49 -15.47
N GLN A 18 6.31 11.13 -16.56
CA GLN A 18 5.01 11.78 -16.63
C GLN A 18 3.98 10.67 -16.75
N VAL A 19 3.36 10.33 -15.62
CA VAL A 19 2.09 9.64 -15.61
C VAL A 19 1.04 10.64 -16.08
N ASP A 20 0.48 10.39 -17.26
CA ASP A 20 -0.68 11.14 -17.74
C ASP A 20 -1.80 11.01 -16.70
N ALA A 21 -2.24 12.15 -16.16
CA ALA A 21 -3.37 12.19 -15.26
C ALA A 21 -4.61 11.68 -16.02
N VAL A 22 -5.12 10.51 -15.63
CA VAL A 22 -6.44 10.06 -16.07
C VAL A 22 -7.44 11.14 -15.64
N PRO A 23 -8.32 11.64 -16.54
CA PRO A 23 -9.26 12.69 -16.18
C PRO A 23 -10.10 12.24 -14.98
N MET A 24 -9.95 12.95 -13.86
CA MET A 24 -10.85 12.79 -12.72
C MET A 24 -12.26 13.11 -13.20
N SER A 25 -13.25 12.30 -12.84
CA SER A 25 -14.65 12.71 -13.01
C SER A 25 -14.86 14.03 -12.27
N ASP A 26 -15.60 14.97 -12.87
CA ASP A 26 -15.94 16.28 -12.27
C ASP A 26 -16.69 16.18 -10.92
N ASN A 27 -17.05 14.97 -10.49
CA ASN A 27 -17.76 14.64 -9.25
C ASN A 27 -16.90 13.93 -8.19
N ALA A 28 -15.60 13.73 -8.42
CA ALA A 28 -14.73 13.05 -7.45
C ALA A 28 -14.60 13.87 -6.15
N GLN A 29 -14.94 13.26 -5.01
CA GLN A 29 -14.82 13.93 -3.72
C GLN A 29 -13.33 14.15 -3.37
N PRO A 30 -12.87 15.38 -3.03
CA PRO A 30 -11.46 15.65 -2.75
C PRO A 30 -10.85 14.74 -1.67
N ALA A 31 -11.61 14.44 -0.62
CA ALA A 31 -11.20 13.52 0.43
C ALA A 31 -11.01 12.08 -0.09
N ALA A 32 -11.89 11.62 -0.98
CA ALA A 32 -11.78 10.30 -1.60
C ALA A 32 -10.55 10.22 -2.51
N ILE A 33 -10.24 11.26 -3.29
CA ILE A 33 -9.04 11.27 -4.15
C ILE A 33 -7.78 11.01 -3.33
N VAL A 34 -7.62 11.74 -2.21
CA VAL A 34 -6.46 11.60 -1.32
C VAL A 34 -6.44 10.22 -0.65
N ALA A 35 -7.56 9.81 -0.06
CA ALA A 35 -7.63 8.54 0.68
C ALA A 35 -7.41 7.33 -0.24
N CYS A 36 -8.09 7.27 -1.38
CA CYS A 36 -8.00 6.17 -2.33
C CYS A 36 -6.61 6.08 -2.98
N GLY A 37 -5.99 7.22 -3.31
CA GLY A 37 -4.63 7.24 -3.85
C GLY A 37 -3.59 6.72 -2.85
N ASN A 38 -3.66 7.16 -1.59
CA ASN A 38 -2.76 6.67 -0.54
C ASN A 38 -2.99 5.19 -0.22
N PHE A 39 -4.25 4.76 -0.19
CA PHE A 39 -4.59 3.35 0.04
C PHE A 39 -4.10 2.46 -1.11
N ALA A 40 -4.22 2.89 -2.37
CA ALA A 40 -3.68 2.15 -3.52
C ALA A 40 -2.17 1.92 -3.41
N GLN A 41 -1.40 2.95 -3.03
CA GLN A 41 0.05 2.80 -2.79
C GLN A 41 0.35 1.80 -1.66
N ALA A 42 -0.48 1.78 -0.61
CA ALA A 42 -0.35 0.80 0.47
C ALA A 42 -0.63 -0.63 -0.02
N LEU A 43 -1.64 -0.81 -0.88
CA LEU A 43 -1.96 -2.09 -1.51
C LEU A 43 -0.80 -2.61 -2.36
N ASP A 44 -0.24 -1.76 -3.22
CA ASP A 44 0.87 -2.15 -4.12
C ASP A 44 2.09 -2.62 -3.33
N GLY A 45 2.48 -1.86 -2.30
CA GLY A 45 3.59 -2.23 -1.43
C GLY A 45 3.31 -3.54 -0.68
N ALA A 46 2.11 -3.67 -0.09
CA ALA A 46 1.74 -4.89 0.62
C ALA A 46 1.73 -6.12 -0.30
N ALA A 47 1.17 -6.00 -1.51
CA ALA A 47 1.11 -7.06 -2.49
C ALA A 47 2.52 -7.50 -2.95
N GLN A 48 3.40 -6.55 -3.26
CA GLN A 48 4.77 -6.84 -3.65
C GLN A 48 5.51 -7.64 -2.56
N TYR A 49 5.58 -7.09 -1.34
CA TYR A 49 6.42 -7.70 -0.30
C TYR A 49 5.79 -8.94 0.33
N TYR A 50 4.47 -9.07 0.32
CA TYR A 50 3.82 -10.34 0.68
C TYR A 50 4.03 -11.39 -0.41
N GLY A 51 4.02 -11.01 -1.69
CA GLY A 51 4.34 -11.89 -2.81
C GLY A 51 5.76 -12.45 -2.69
N GLU A 52 6.76 -11.59 -2.49
CA GLU A 52 8.16 -12.00 -2.28
C GLU A 52 8.31 -12.98 -1.10
N PHE A 53 7.61 -12.72 0.02
CA PHE A 53 7.57 -13.65 1.14
C PHE A 53 6.92 -14.98 0.74
N SER A 54 5.75 -14.93 0.11
CA SER A 54 4.97 -16.12 -0.27
C SER A 54 5.73 -17.00 -1.25
N ASP A 55 6.38 -16.41 -2.24
CA ASP A 55 7.22 -17.11 -3.22
C ASP A 55 8.42 -17.79 -2.55
N SER A 56 9.08 -17.11 -1.60
CA SER A 56 10.18 -17.72 -0.85
C SER A 56 9.71 -18.85 0.08
N PHE A 57 8.47 -18.76 0.58
CA PHE A 57 7.87 -19.73 1.49
C PHE A 57 7.35 -20.96 0.75
N GLU A 58 7.00 -20.84 -0.53
CA GLU A 58 6.52 -21.93 -1.36
C GLU A 58 7.59 -23.03 -1.48
N GLY A 59 7.27 -24.23 -0.98
CA GLY A 59 8.20 -25.36 -0.97
C GLY A 59 9.32 -25.27 0.07
N SER A 60 9.25 -24.30 1.00
CA SER A 60 10.23 -24.10 2.08
C SER A 60 9.55 -23.93 3.45
N ASP A 61 10.30 -23.46 4.45
CA ASP A 61 9.80 -23.13 5.78
C ASP A 61 10.57 -21.96 6.43
N TYR A 62 10.15 -21.54 7.63
CA TYR A 62 10.76 -20.42 8.37
C TYR A 62 12.22 -20.62 8.81
N ASN A 63 12.80 -21.82 8.65
CA ASN A 63 14.22 -22.07 8.90
C ASN A 63 15.09 -21.70 7.70
N ASP A 64 14.51 -21.52 6.52
CA ASP A 64 15.22 -21.06 5.32
C ASP A 64 15.65 -19.59 5.48
N PRO A 65 16.94 -19.25 5.31
CA PRO A 65 17.42 -17.87 5.36
C PRO A 65 16.71 -16.92 4.37
N ALA A 66 16.30 -17.41 3.20
CA ALA A 66 15.55 -16.62 2.22
C ALA A 66 14.17 -16.23 2.77
N VAL A 67 13.47 -17.20 3.36
CA VAL A 67 12.17 -16.98 4.04
C VAL A 67 12.31 -16.05 5.23
N GLN A 68 13.39 -16.17 6.01
CA GLN A 68 13.62 -15.28 7.15
C GLN A 68 13.79 -13.82 6.69
N SER A 69 14.62 -13.61 5.67
CA SER A 69 14.85 -12.27 5.12
C SER A 69 13.58 -11.67 4.51
N SER A 70 12.86 -12.41 3.67
CA SER A 70 11.62 -11.93 3.06
C SER A 70 10.51 -11.70 4.09
N ASN A 71 10.42 -12.52 5.15
CA ASN A 71 9.46 -12.34 6.23
C ASN A 71 9.72 -11.06 7.04
N GLU A 72 10.99 -10.70 7.27
CA GLU A 72 11.35 -9.44 7.94
C GLU A 72 10.95 -8.21 7.12
N VAL A 73 11.24 -8.24 5.82
CA VAL A 73 10.84 -7.20 4.87
C VAL A 73 9.31 -7.11 4.77
N GLY A 74 8.65 -8.24 4.51
CA GLY A 74 7.19 -8.33 4.39
C GLY A 74 6.44 -7.83 5.63
N ARG A 75 6.89 -8.19 6.83
CA ARG A 75 6.30 -7.67 8.09
C ARG A 75 6.51 -6.16 8.25
N THR A 76 7.62 -5.64 7.78
CA THR A 76 7.90 -4.19 7.84
C THR A 76 7.00 -3.44 6.88
N ALA A 77 6.89 -3.91 5.65
CA ALA A 77 6.00 -3.37 4.64
C ALA A 77 4.53 -3.43 5.08
N LEU A 78 4.06 -4.58 5.57
CA LEU A 78 2.69 -4.74 6.07
C LEU A 78 2.37 -3.78 7.23
N ARG A 79 3.32 -3.54 8.14
CA ARG A 79 3.12 -2.57 9.23
C ARG A 79 2.91 -1.16 8.68
N GLN A 80 3.76 -0.76 7.72
CA GLN A 80 3.68 0.57 7.11
C GLN A 80 2.38 0.72 6.33
N ALA A 81 2.05 -0.28 5.50
CA ALA A 81 0.84 -0.29 4.70
C ALA A 81 -0.44 -0.26 5.57
N ALA A 82 -0.47 -1.04 6.66
CA ALA A 82 -1.58 -1.00 7.62
C ALA A 82 -1.75 0.40 8.23
N GLY A 83 -0.64 1.08 8.56
CA GLY A 83 -0.63 2.46 9.02
C GLY A 83 -1.20 3.43 7.99
N VAL A 84 -0.71 3.35 6.74
CA VAL A 84 -1.21 4.19 5.64
C VAL A 84 -2.71 3.94 5.39
N ALA A 85 -3.17 2.69 5.47
CA ALA A 85 -4.57 2.35 5.29
C ALA A 85 -5.48 2.95 6.37
N ILE A 86 -5.09 2.87 7.65
CA ILE A 86 -5.89 3.48 8.73
C ILE A 86 -5.85 5.02 8.66
N ASP A 87 -4.72 5.61 8.28
CA ASP A 87 -4.59 7.06 8.08
C ASP A 87 -5.45 7.52 6.90
N SER A 88 -5.45 6.77 5.80
CA SER A 88 -6.30 7.02 4.62
C SER A 88 -7.78 6.96 5.00
N ALA A 89 -8.19 5.95 5.78
CA ALA A 89 -9.55 5.83 6.29
C ALA A 89 -9.95 6.99 7.23
N ASN A 90 -8.99 7.65 7.85
CA ASN A 90 -9.20 8.79 8.75
C ASN A 90 -9.11 10.15 8.05
N THR A 91 -9.03 10.17 6.71
CA THR A 91 -9.04 11.40 5.93
C THR A 91 -10.28 12.24 6.27
N PRO A 92 -10.12 13.51 6.68
CA PRO A 92 -11.26 14.35 7.04
C PRO A 92 -12.24 14.53 5.89
N GLY A 93 -13.53 14.35 6.18
CA GLY A 93 -14.60 14.46 5.17
C GLY A 93 -14.73 13.25 4.25
N LEU A 94 -14.00 12.17 4.50
CA LEU A 94 -14.15 10.91 3.75
C LEU A 94 -15.47 10.23 4.11
N ASP A 95 -16.18 9.75 3.10
CA ASP A 95 -17.40 8.96 3.28
C ASP A 95 -17.09 7.66 4.04
N VAL A 96 -17.97 7.31 4.98
CA VAL A 96 -17.80 6.11 5.82
C VAL A 96 -17.81 4.83 4.99
N ALA A 97 -18.54 4.78 3.88
CA ALA A 97 -18.57 3.63 2.97
C ALA A 97 -17.22 3.39 2.28
N VAL A 98 -16.43 4.45 2.04
CA VAL A 98 -15.06 4.35 1.52
C VAL A 98 -14.08 4.03 2.66
N ALA A 99 -14.26 4.68 3.80
CA ALA A 99 -13.36 4.53 4.93
C ALA A 99 -13.43 3.15 5.61
N ALA A 100 -14.62 2.55 5.71
CA ALA A 100 -14.84 1.28 6.42
C ALA A 100 -13.98 0.11 5.88
N PRO A 101 -13.97 -0.20 4.56
CA PRO A 101 -13.13 -1.28 4.05
C PRO A 101 -11.63 -1.00 4.20
N MET A 102 -11.18 0.26 4.13
CA MET A 102 -9.78 0.61 4.43
C MET A 102 -9.39 0.31 5.90
N ARG A 103 -10.31 0.52 6.85
CA ARG A 103 -10.09 0.14 8.26
C ARG A 103 -10.04 -1.37 8.45
N ALA A 104 -10.95 -2.09 7.80
CA ALA A 104 -10.98 -3.55 7.82
C ALA A 104 -9.67 -4.12 7.28
N TRP A 105 -9.24 -3.62 6.12
CA TRP A 105 -7.98 -4.00 5.49
C TRP A 105 -6.78 -3.76 6.41
N SER A 106 -6.71 -2.61 7.08
CA SER A 106 -5.64 -2.31 8.06
C SER A 106 -5.61 -3.30 9.23
N ALA A 107 -6.79 -3.69 9.74
CA ALA A 107 -6.90 -4.67 10.82
C ALA A 107 -6.42 -6.06 10.35
N ASP A 108 -6.81 -6.49 9.15
CA ASP A 108 -6.39 -7.79 8.61
C ASP A 108 -4.91 -7.79 8.16
N ALA A 109 -4.37 -6.67 7.69
CA ALA A 109 -2.93 -6.48 7.49
C ALA A 109 -2.16 -6.66 8.81
N THR A 110 -2.68 -6.09 9.90
CA THR A 110 -2.10 -6.26 11.24
C THR A 110 -2.20 -7.71 11.71
N LYS A 111 -3.31 -8.39 11.43
CA LYS A 111 -3.50 -9.82 11.72
C LYS A 111 -2.49 -10.68 10.96
N LEU A 112 -2.27 -10.42 9.67
CA LEU A 112 -1.28 -11.11 8.85
C LEU A 112 0.13 -10.91 9.40
N LEU A 113 0.49 -9.66 9.72
CA LEU A 113 1.77 -9.31 10.34
C LEU A 113 2.02 -10.12 11.62
N LEU A 114 1.02 -10.26 12.47
CA LEU A 114 1.13 -11.04 13.71
C LEU A 114 1.32 -12.53 13.42
N LYS A 115 0.57 -13.09 12.46
CA LYS A 115 0.74 -14.49 12.05
C LYS A 115 2.13 -14.76 11.48
N MET A 116 2.65 -13.86 10.64
CA MET A 116 4.01 -13.91 10.10
C MET A 116 5.07 -13.78 11.21
N ALA A 117 4.84 -12.93 12.20
CA ALA A 117 5.73 -12.77 13.36
C ALA A 117 5.78 -14.05 14.23
N LEU A 118 4.62 -14.69 14.41
CA LEU A 118 4.45 -15.92 15.18
C LEU A 118 4.81 -17.17 14.36
N ARG A 119 5.21 -17.01 13.09
CA ARG A 119 5.60 -18.10 12.19
C ARG A 119 4.51 -19.16 12.03
N ILE A 120 3.27 -18.71 11.92
CA ILE A 120 2.10 -19.56 11.73
C ILE A 120 2.13 -20.18 10.32
N PRO A 121 1.67 -21.44 10.12
CA PRO A 121 1.71 -22.12 8.82
C PRO A 121 0.91 -21.43 7.70
N GLY A 122 1.30 -21.74 6.46
CA GLY A 122 0.83 -21.11 5.23
C GLY A 122 -0.69 -21.04 5.05
N ASP A 123 -1.45 -22.10 5.38
CA ASP A 123 -2.92 -22.09 5.22
C ASP A 123 -3.59 -20.95 6.00
N SER A 124 -3.11 -20.68 7.21
CA SER A 124 -3.64 -19.58 8.04
C SER A 124 -3.21 -18.21 7.51
N LEU A 125 -2.04 -18.11 6.88
CA LEU A 125 -1.59 -16.89 6.21
C LEU A 125 -2.44 -16.62 4.98
N ASN A 126 -2.67 -17.65 4.15
CA ASN A 126 -3.45 -17.56 2.93
C ASN A 126 -4.92 -17.19 3.20
N ALA A 127 -5.50 -17.72 4.28
CA ALA A 127 -6.84 -17.32 4.72
C ALA A 127 -6.90 -15.81 5.02
N THR A 128 -5.88 -15.25 5.69
CA THR A 128 -5.87 -13.81 5.97
C THR A 128 -5.48 -12.95 4.78
N ALA A 129 -4.62 -13.43 3.89
CA ALA A 129 -4.41 -12.76 2.61
C ALA A 129 -5.71 -12.70 1.78
N THR A 130 -6.54 -13.75 1.83
CA THR A 130 -7.87 -13.76 1.19
C THR A 130 -8.81 -12.74 1.83
N GLU A 131 -8.86 -12.66 3.17
CA GLU A 131 -9.64 -11.64 3.89
C GLU A 131 -9.19 -10.21 3.47
N MET A 132 -7.88 -9.95 3.47
CA MET A 132 -7.32 -8.68 3.02
C MET A 132 -7.66 -8.36 1.56
N ASN A 133 -7.61 -9.35 0.66
CA ASN A 133 -7.95 -9.13 -0.75
C ASN A 133 -9.43 -8.75 -0.92
N ASN A 134 -10.33 -9.37 -0.15
CA ASN A 134 -11.75 -8.99 -0.16
C ASN A 134 -11.95 -7.54 0.33
N ASP A 135 -11.25 -7.14 1.40
CA ASP A 135 -11.31 -5.77 1.91
C ASP A 135 -10.73 -4.76 0.89
N ALA A 136 -9.65 -5.13 0.20
CA ALA A 136 -9.05 -4.32 -0.85
C ALA A 136 -10.03 -4.12 -2.01
N THR A 137 -10.68 -5.19 -2.47
CA THR A 137 -11.74 -5.12 -3.50
C THR A 137 -12.88 -4.21 -3.05
N ASN A 138 -13.39 -4.37 -1.83
CA ASN A 138 -14.46 -3.53 -1.29
C ASN A 138 -14.05 -2.05 -1.24
N ALA A 139 -12.82 -1.74 -0.85
CA ALA A 139 -12.29 -0.38 -0.84
C ALA A 139 -12.15 0.20 -2.26
N GLN A 140 -11.64 -0.59 -3.21
CA GLN A 140 -11.52 -0.18 -4.62
C GLN A 140 -12.89 0.09 -5.25
N GLU A 141 -13.89 -0.75 -4.99
CA GLU A 141 -15.27 -0.53 -5.44
C GLU A 141 -15.87 0.74 -4.84
N ALA A 142 -15.65 0.97 -3.53
CA ALA A 142 -16.12 2.18 -2.87
C ALA A 142 -15.42 3.45 -3.40
N CYS A 143 -14.12 3.36 -3.67
CA CYS A 143 -13.34 4.41 -4.33
C CYS A 143 -13.88 4.74 -5.73
N ALA A 144 -14.13 3.71 -6.55
CA ALA A 144 -14.74 3.87 -7.86
C ALA A 144 -16.14 4.53 -7.78
N ALA A 145 -16.97 4.12 -6.81
CA ALA A 145 -18.28 4.73 -6.57
C ALA A 145 -18.19 6.19 -6.11
N ALA A 146 -17.12 6.58 -5.41
CA ALA A 146 -16.81 7.95 -5.03
C ALA A 146 -16.23 8.80 -6.19
N GLY A 147 -16.13 8.23 -7.39
CA GLY A 147 -15.63 8.89 -8.60
C GLY A 147 -14.10 8.92 -8.70
N THR A 148 -13.39 8.16 -7.86
CA THR A 148 -11.93 8.05 -7.95
C THR A 148 -11.54 6.87 -8.83
N HIS A 149 -10.53 7.07 -9.66
CA HIS A 149 -9.85 6.00 -10.38
C HIS A 149 -8.44 5.94 -9.79
N ALA A 150 -8.22 4.96 -8.92
CA ALA A 150 -6.90 4.62 -8.41
C ALA A 150 -6.45 3.32 -9.07
#